data_AF-A0A0H2S8D2-F1
#
_entry.id   AF-A0A0H2S8D2-F1
#
_cell.length_a   1.000
_cell.length_b   1.000
_cell.length_c   1.000
_cell.angle_alpha   90.00
_cell.angle_beta   90.00
_cell.angle_gamma   90.00
#
_symmetry.space_group_name_H-M   'P 1'
#
loop_
_entity.id
_entity.type
_entity.pdbx_description
1 polymer ?
#
loop_
_entity_poly.entity_id
_entity_poly.type
_entity_poly.pdbx_seq_one_letter_code
_entity_poly.pdbx_strand_id
1 'polypeptide(L)'
;MDQIPPSVLAPIYHEVASQGIGTKYGLVAAYTILVYDAMITNADEIEYVWKRSRSAVTFLFFMNRYYAICVATIASMQAISPLFNETVCKRMIYFQPLAVGIPLTFFPNFVIGLRVYALYGRNRALAAFLTLFLLGEFGVALWLYLTPTMFPAVLPGPESVTNSQALHVCLATNSPKLDNLQAAAYQIMQTVYDSCCLGLTLRMTLKESIGVKSMKSIRQLITKHGIIYYVVVFTLNLSWALMILLATMGLKYTMSGATLALAPVAANRLILSLRRYSMSINSIDAFGVEAKAFVCAPPSGFQMKRRNSWVGTSTFEVDGDMIKEKESAEARAYELDFLDHGSDRRSSLTLTVGA
;
A
#
# COMPACT_ATOMS: atom_id res chain seq x y z
N MET A 1 -17.67 4.15 46.59
CA MET A 1 -17.98 4.52 45.19
C MET A 1 -19.45 4.87 45.17
N ASP A 2 -19.74 6.16 45.25
CA ASP A 2 -21.10 6.67 45.23
C ASP A 2 -21.83 6.14 44.00
N GLN A 3 -22.95 5.45 44.23
CA GLN A 3 -23.79 4.94 43.15
C GLN A 3 -24.33 6.15 42.38
N ILE A 4 -23.72 6.42 41.23
CA ILE A 4 -24.23 7.39 40.27
C ILE A 4 -25.71 7.05 40.01
N PRO A 5 -26.64 8.02 40.13
CA PRO A 5 -28.06 7.73 40.00
C PRO A 5 -28.36 7.10 38.63
N PRO A 6 -29.20 6.04 38.58
CA PRO A 6 -29.46 5.27 37.36
C PRO A 6 -30.08 6.11 36.23
N SER A 7 -30.76 7.22 36.56
CA SER A 7 -31.30 8.18 35.59
C SER A 7 -30.22 8.92 34.79
N VAL A 8 -29.03 9.12 35.35
CA VAL A 8 -27.88 9.74 34.65
C VAL A 8 -27.10 8.70 33.86
N LEU A 9 -27.10 7.45 34.33
CA LEU A 9 -26.31 6.36 33.77
C LEU A 9 -26.96 5.70 32.54
N ALA A 10 -28.28 5.58 32.54
CA ALA A 10 -29.05 4.98 31.44
C ALA A 10 -28.78 5.63 30.05
N PRO A 11 -28.81 6.97 29.89
CA PRO A 11 -28.53 7.58 28.58
C PRO A 11 -27.07 7.37 28.13
N ILE A 12 -26.13 7.34 29.07
CA ILE A 12 -24.70 7.08 28.79
C ILE A 12 -24.54 5.65 28.27
N TYR A 13 -25.17 4.66 28.90
CA TYR A 13 -25.12 3.28 28.43
C TYR A 13 -25.77 3.09 27.07
N HIS A 14 -26.91 3.74 26.82
CA HIS A 14 -27.56 3.66 25.52
C HIS A 14 -26.66 4.21 24.40
N GLU A 15 -26.01 5.34 24.65
CA GLU A 15 -25.08 5.95 23.69
C GLU A 15 -23.86 5.06 23.44
N VAL A 16 -23.21 4.57 24.50
CA VAL A 16 -22.03 3.71 24.37
C VAL A 16 -22.39 2.37 23.71
N ALA A 17 -23.56 1.79 24.03
CA ALA A 17 -24.03 0.57 23.38
C ALA A 17 -24.23 0.79 21.87
N SER A 18 -24.90 1.87 21.48
CA SER A 18 -25.14 2.21 20.07
C SER A 18 -23.81 2.39 19.30
N GLN A 19 -22.90 3.19 19.84
CA GLN A 19 -21.58 3.44 19.23
C GLN A 19 -20.70 2.19 19.20
N GLY A 20 -20.71 1.39 20.27
CA GLY A 20 -19.95 0.15 20.39
C GLY A 20 -20.41 -0.90 19.38
N ILE A 21 -21.73 -1.06 19.21
CA ILE A 21 -22.31 -1.95 18.21
C ILE A 21 -21.93 -1.50 16.80
N GLY A 22 -22.03 -0.20 16.48
CA GLY A 22 -21.62 0.33 15.19
C GLY A 22 -20.15 0.08 14.88
N THR A 23 -19.27 0.25 15.87
CA THR A 23 -17.83 -0.02 15.74
C THR A 23 -17.55 -1.52 15.50
N LYS A 24 -18.25 -2.41 16.20
CA LYS A 24 -18.14 -3.87 16.00
C LYS A 24 -18.53 -4.28 14.58
N TYR A 25 -19.66 -3.78 14.07
CA TYR A 25 -20.09 -4.04 12.68
C TYR A 25 -19.10 -3.47 11.67
N GLY A 26 -18.59 -2.26 11.89
CA GLY A 26 -17.56 -1.66 11.02
C GLY A 26 -16.29 -2.49 10.96
N LEU A 27 -15.86 -3.05 12.10
CA LEU A 27 -14.68 -3.90 12.18
C LEU A 27 -14.88 -5.24 11.46
N VAL A 28 -16.05 -5.88 11.62
CA VAL A 28 -16.40 -7.10 10.87
C VAL A 28 -16.49 -6.84 9.37
N ALA A 29 -17.08 -5.71 8.96
CA ALA A 29 -17.14 -5.32 7.56
C ALA A 29 -15.74 -5.12 6.98
N ALA A 30 -14.86 -4.41 7.69
CA ALA A 30 -13.47 -4.21 7.29
C ALA A 30 -12.70 -5.54 7.18
N TYR A 31 -12.87 -6.45 8.14
CA TYR A 31 -12.32 -7.80 8.10
C TYR A 31 -12.82 -8.60 6.90
N THR A 32 -14.13 -8.53 6.62
CA THR A 32 -14.75 -9.21 5.48
C THR A 32 -14.16 -8.73 4.16
N ILE A 33 -13.95 -7.43 4.00
CA ILE A 33 -13.29 -6.86 2.81
C ILE A 33 -11.86 -7.42 2.66
N LEU A 34 -11.11 -7.52 3.76
CA LEU A 34 -9.74 -8.01 3.75
C LEU A 34 -9.66 -9.48 3.32
N VAL A 35 -10.54 -10.33 3.86
CA VAL A 35 -10.65 -11.74 3.46
C VAL A 35 -11.14 -11.89 2.02
N TYR A 36 -12.18 -11.12 1.65
CA TYR A 36 -12.74 -11.13 0.30
C TYR A 36 -11.69 -10.73 -0.75
N ASP A 37 -10.94 -9.66 -0.48
CA ASP A 37 -9.83 -9.22 -1.33
C ASP A 37 -8.79 -10.32 -1.53
N ALA A 38 -8.44 -11.02 -0.45
CA ALA A 38 -7.53 -12.14 -0.53
C ALA A 38 -8.11 -13.24 -1.43
N MET A 39 -9.36 -13.65 -1.23
CA MET A 39 -9.98 -14.71 -2.03
C MET A 39 -9.96 -14.43 -3.53
N ILE A 40 -10.33 -13.22 -3.95
CA ILE A 40 -10.43 -12.89 -5.38
C ILE A 40 -9.07 -12.64 -6.04
N THR A 41 -8.02 -12.36 -5.27
CA THR A 41 -6.66 -12.14 -5.78
C THR A 41 -5.75 -13.36 -5.66
N ASN A 42 -6.25 -14.49 -5.14
CA ASN A 42 -5.45 -15.71 -4.93
C ASN A 42 -4.83 -16.26 -6.23
N ALA A 43 -5.56 -16.23 -7.35
CA ALA A 43 -5.04 -16.73 -8.63
C ALA A 43 -3.83 -15.88 -9.10
N ASP A 44 -4.00 -14.56 -9.12
CA ASP A 44 -2.96 -13.58 -9.43
C ASP A 44 -1.78 -13.71 -8.45
N GLU A 45 -2.05 -13.99 -7.17
CA GLU A 45 -1.01 -14.17 -6.17
C GLU A 45 -0.10 -15.37 -6.49
N ILE A 46 -0.69 -16.54 -6.77
CA ILE A 46 0.06 -17.76 -7.10
C ILE A 46 0.91 -17.52 -8.34
N GLU A 47 0.38 -16.83 -9.34
CA GLU A 47 1.09 -16.55 -10.58
C GLU A 47 2.24 -15.53 -10.40
N TYR A 48 1.97 -14.41 -9.74
CA TYR A 48 2.88 -13.26 -9.73
C TYR A 48 3.81 -13.18 -8.51
N VAL A 49 3.44 -13.83 -7.41
CA VAL A 49 4.17 -13.75 -6.13
C VAL A 49 4.88 -15.07 -5.83
N TRP A 50 4.15 -16.19 -5.84
CA TRP A 50 4.70 -17.49 -5.42
C TRP A 50 5.73 -18.07 -6.38
N LYS A 51 5.53 -17.92 -7.69
CA LYS A 51 6.45 -18.44 -8.72
C LYS A 51 7.74 -17.62 -8.87
N ARG A 52 7.87 -16.47 -8.20
CA ARG A 52 8.99 -15.54 -8.38
C ARG A 52 10.01 -15.65 -7.23
N SER A 53 11.25 -15.23 -7.49
CA SER A 53 12.30 -15.19 -6.48
C SER A 53 11.90 -14.33 -5.27
N ARG A 54 12.20 -14.82 -4.06
CA ARG A 54 11.93 -14.09 -2.81
C ARG A 54 12.70 -12.77 -2.78
N SER A 55 12.01 -11.69 -2.45
CA SER A 55 12.54 -10.32 -2.36
C SER A 55 11.88 -9.57 -1.20
N ALA A 56 12.42 -8.43 -0.77
CA ALA A 56 11.80 -7.65 0.30
C ALA A 56 10.35 -7.24 0.00
N VAL A 57 10.01 -6.94 -1.27
CA VAL A 57 8.62 -6.68 -1.69
C VAL A 57 7.71 -7.90 -1.49
N THR A 58 8.25 -9.10 -1.70
CA THR A 58 7.52 -10.36 -1.49
C THR A 58 7.25 -10.59 -0.01
N PHE A 59 8.21 -10.27 0.86
CA PHE A 59 7.99 -10.28 2.31
C PHE A 59 6.94 -9.25 2.75
N LEU A 60 7.05 -8.00 2.28
CA LEU A 60 6.07 -6.95 2.58
C LEU A 60 4.66 -7.31 2.11
N PHE A 61 4.53 -7.97 0.96
CA PHE A 61 3.26 -8.50 0.48
C PHE A 61 2.66 -9.52 1.46
N PHE A 62 3.45 -10.49 1.91
CA PHE A 62 2.98 -11.50 2.87
C PHE A 62 2.60 -10.90 4.23
N MET A 63 3.33 -9.90 4.70
CA MET A 63 2.98 -9.16 5.93
C MET A 63 1.68 -8.36 5.74
N ASN A 64 1.55 -7.59 4.66
CA ASN A 64 0.33 -6.84 4.38
C ASN A 64 -0.91 -7.73 4.18
N ARG A 65 -0.73 -9.00 3.81
CA ARG A 65 -1.85 -9.93 3.55
C ARG A 65 -2.11 -10.86 4.73
N TYR A 66 -1.21 -11.80 4.99
CA TYR A 66 -1.46 -12.88 5.94
C TYR A 66 -1.35 -12.42 7.38
N TYR A 67 -0.34 -11.58 7.69
CA TYR A 67 -0.26 -11.00 9.03
C TYR A 67 -1.48 -10.13 9.31
N ALA A 68 -1.93 -9.32 8.33
CA ALA A 68 -3.16 -8.54 8.43
C ALA A 68 -4.41 -9.38 8.70
N ILE A 69 -4.63 -10.47 7.96
CA ILE A 69 -5.74 -11.41 8.21
C ILE A 69 -5.65 -11.97 9.63
N CYS A 70 -4.48 -12.43 10.06
CA CYS A 70 -4.29 -13.04 11.37
C CYS A 70 -4.59 -12.07 12.51
N VAL A 71 -4.00 -10.87 12.49
CA VAL A 71 -4.21 -9.90 13.57
C VAL A 71 -5.61 -9.30 13.56
N ALA A 72 -6.20 -9.08 12.38
CA ALA A 72 -7.59 -8.63 12.26
C ALA A 72 -8.60 -9.68 12.74
N THR A 73 -8.29 -10.98 12.57
CA THR A 73 -9.09 -12.07 13.15
C THR A 73 -9.08 -12.00 14.67
N ILE A 74 -7.90 -11.84 15.28
CA ILE A 74 -7.76 -11.73 16.74
C ILE A 74 -8.48 -10.47 17.25
N ALA A 75 -8.32 -9.32 16.57
CA ALA A 75 -9.02 -8.08 16.93
C ALA A 75 -10.55 -8.22 16.82
N SER A 76 -11.05 -8.94 15.82
CA SER A 76 -12.48 -9.23 15.68
C SER A 76 -12.99 -10.14 16.79
N MET A 77 -12.21 -11.16 17.16
CA MET A 77 -12.54 -12.03 18.30
C MET A 77 -12.54 -11.24 19.62
N GLN A 78 -11.58 -10.33 19.83
CA GLN A 78 -11.53 -9.46 21.01
C GLN A 78 -12.77 -8.55 21.12
N ALA A 79 -13.34 -8.13 19.99
CA ALA A 79 -14.48 -7.22 19.96
C ALA A 79 -15.84 -7.93 20.15
N ILE A 80 -15.94 -9.23 19.86
CA ILE A 80 -17.24 -9.94 19.78
C ILE A 80 -17.34 -11.07 20.80
N SER A 81 -16.24 -11.76 21.08
CA SER A 81 -16.28 -13.00 21.84
C SER A 81 -16.27 -12.75 23.35
N PRO A 82 -17.19 -13.39 24.11
CA PRO A 82 -17.21 -13.30 25.56
C PRO A 82 -16.00 -14.02 26.21
N LEU A 83 -15.20 -14.78 25.46
CA LEU A 83 -13.96 -15.38 25.98
C LEU A 83 -12.96 -14.29 26.41
N PHE A 84 -13.02 -13.10 25.83
CA PHE A 84 -12.14 -11.99 26.19
C PHE A 84 -12.70 -11.21 27.40
N ASN A 85 -12.76 -11.86 28.57
CA ASN A 85 -13.15 -11.22 29.82
C ASN A 85 -12.25 -10.02 30.16
N GLU A 86 -12.69 -9.14 31.07
CA GLU A 86 -11.99 -7.92 31.46
C GLU A 86 -10.51 -8.15 31.81
N THR A 87 -10.19 -9.25 32.50
CA THR A 87 -8.81 -9.62 32.85
C THR A 87 -7.94 -9.92 31.61
N VAL A 88 -8.49 -10.60 30.62
CA VAL A 88 -7.79 -10.93 29.36
C VAL A 88 -7.61 -9.66 28.54
N CYS A 89 -8.64 -8.82 28.47
CA CYS A 89 -8.58 -7.53 27.79
C CYS A 89 -7.49 -6.62 28.40
N LYS A 90 -7.43 -6.51 29.74
CA LYS A 90 -6.38 -5.77 30.44
C LYS A 90 -4.98 -6.29 30.10
N ARG A 91 -4.81 -7.62 30.02
CA ARG A 91 -3.52 -8.23 29.65
C ARG A 91 -3.14 -7.98 28.19
N MET A 92 -4.12 -7.96 27.29
CA MET A 92 -3.91 -7.76 25.85
C MET A 92 -4.04 -6.29 25.41
N ILE A 93 -4.05 -5.33 26.33
CA ILE A 93 -4.26 -3.92 25.99
C ILE A 93 -3.23 -3.35 25.00
N TYR A 94 -1.99 -3.85 25.07
CA TYR A 94 -0.91 -3.47 24.15
C TYR A 94 -0.98 -4.18 22.80
N PHE A 95 -1.76 -5.25 22.68
CA PHE A 95 -1.90 -6.00 21.43
C PHE A 95 -2.49 -5.12 20.33
N GLN A 96 -3.54 -4.35 20.63
CA GLN A 96 -4.20 -3.49 19.65
C GLN A 96 -3.24 -2.45 19.04
N PRO A 97 -2.52 -1.60 19.81
CA PRO A 97 -1.60 -0.63 19.21
C PRO A 97 -0.33 -1.28 18.64
N LEU A 98 0.30 -2.25 19.32
CA LEU A 98 1.62 -2.75 18.94
C LEU A 98 1.58 -3.86 17.87
N ALA A 99 0.57 -4.73 17.89
CA ALA A 99 0.44 -5.83 16.94
C ALA A 99 -0.52 -5.51 15.79
N VAL A 100 -1.56 -4.70 16.02
CA VAL A 100 -2.51 -4.32 14.97
C VAL A 100 -2.13 -2.96 14.37
N GLY A 101 -2.11 -1.90 15.18
CA GLY A 101 -1.89 -0.53 14.73
C GLY A 101 -0.59 -0.33 13.96
N ILE A 102 0.55 -0.40 14.67
CA ILE A 102 1.88 -0.12 14.11
C ILE A 102 2.17 -0.97 12.86
N PRO A 103 2.04 -2.31 12.87
CA PRO A 103 2.51 -3.08 11.71
C PRO A 103 1.62 -2.87 10.48
N LEU A 104 0.29 -2.72 10.66
CA LEU A 104 -0.64 -2.55 9.54
C LEU A 104 -0.58 -1.17 8.90
N THR A 105 0.00 -0.17 9.55
CA THR A 105 0.28 1.15 8.95
C THR A 105 1.69 1.19 8.37
N PHE A 106 2.68 0.64 9.08
CA PHE A 106 4.08 0.66 8.64
C PHE A 106 4.33 -0.14 7.38
N PHE A 107 3.84 -1.38 7.29
CA PHE A 107 4.11 -2.22 6.12
C PHE A 107 3.55 -1.62 4.81
N PRO A 108 2.33 -1.04 4.76
CA PRO A 108 1.86 -0.29 3.60
C PRO A 108 2.69 0.97 3.33
N ASN A 109 3.07 1.73 4.37
CA ASN A 109 3.89 2.94 4.21
C ASN A 109 5.25 2.61 3.58
N PHE A 110 5.87 1.49 3.95
CA PHE A 110 7.09 1.00 3.30
C PHE A 110 6.89 0.69 1.81
N VAL A 111 5.78 0.02 1.44
CA VAL A 111 5.47 -0.27 0.03
C VAL A 111 5.29 1.02 -0.77
N ILE A 112 4.56 1.99 -0.21
CA ILE A 112 4.35 3.31 -0.78
C ILE A 112 5.68 4.04 -0.97
N GLY A 113 6.51 4.09 0.08
CA GLY A 113 7.82 4.74 0.05
C GLY A 113 8.79 4.10 -0.95
N LEU A 114 8.84 2.77 -1.03
CA LEU A 114 9.65 2.04 -2.01
C LEU A 114 9.24 2.39 -3.44
N ARG A 115 7.93 2.54 -3.70
CA ARG A 115 7.43 2.96 -5.01
C ARG A 115 7.84 4.38 -5.36
N VAL A 116 7.67 5.33 -4.43
CA VAL A 116 8.09 6.73 -4.64
C VAL A 116 9.61 6.80 -4.89
N TYR A 117 10.40 6.04 -4.14
CA TYR A 117 11.83 5.93 -4.34
C TYR A 117 12.21 5.40 -5.74
N ALA A 118 11.49 4.37 -6.23
CA ALA A 118 11.71 3.83 -7.56
C ALA A 118 11.30 4.83 -8.68
N LEU A 119 10.16 5.52 -8.52
CA LEU A 119 9.68 6.52 -9.48
C LEU A 119 10.67 7.69 -9.66
N TYR A 120 11.37 8.07 -8.59
CA TYR A 120 12.37 9.14 -8.60
C TYR A 120 13.80 8.66 -8.93
N GLY A 121 13.92 7.53 -9.64
CA GLY A 121 15.20 7.05 -10.15
C GLY A 121 16.21 6.70 -9.06
N ARG A 122 15.72 6.16 -7.93
CA ARG A 122 16.56 5.72 -6.79
C ARG A 122 17.39 6.83 -6.14
N ASN A 123 16.90 8.07 -6.13
CA ASN A 123 17.57 9.18 -5.46
C ASN A 123 17.75 8.90 -3.95
N ARG A 124 19.00 8.74 -3.52
CA ARG A 124 19.36 8.39 -2.12
C ARG A 124 18.95 9.46 -1.12
N ALA A 125 18.93 10.74 -1.51
CA ALA A 125 18.48 11.81 -0.64
C ALA A 125 16.99 11.69 -0.31
N LEU A 126 16.17 11.34 -1.30
CA LEU A 126 14.74 11.11 -1.10
C LEU A 126 14.49 9.85 -0.25
N ALA A 127 15.24 8.77 -0.48
CA ALA A 127 15.16 7.58 0.38
C ALA A 127 15.52 7.90 1.83
N ALA A 128 16.59 8.67 2.05
CA ALA A 128 17.00 9.09 3.39
C ALA A 128 15.89 9.92 4.07
N PHE A 129 15.30 10.89 3.36
CA PHE A 129 14.18 11.68 3.85
C PHE A 129 12.97 10.81 4.24
N LEU A 130 12.50 9.93 3.34
CA LEU A 130 11.35 9.06 3.61
C LEU A 130 11.63 8.09 4.76
N THR A 131 12.85 7.56 4.85
CA THR A 131 13.25 6.64 5.93
C THR A 131 13.33 7.37 7.26
N LEU A 132 13.93 8.56 7.31
CA LEU A 132 13.99 9.38 8.53
C LEU A 132 12.58 9.77 9.01
N PHE A 133 11.67 10.07 8.08
CA PHE A 133 10.29 10.36 8.42
C PHE A 133 9.61 9.15 9.07
N LEU A 134 9.74 7.95 8.47
CA LEU A 134 9.18 6.71 9.04
C LEU A 134 9.80 6.34 10.39
N LEU A 135 11.10 6.61 10.59
CA LEU A 135 11.75 6.42 11.90
C LEU A 135 11.21 7.39 12.94
N GLY A 136 10.99 8.65 12.57
CA GLY A 136 10.34 9.64 13.43
C GLY A 136 8.92 9.24 13.81
N GLU A 137 8.13 8.80 12.82
CA GLU A 137 6.79 8.26 13.03
C GLU A 137 6.80 7.06 14.00
N PHE A 138 7.77 6.16 13.86
CA PHE A 138 7.90 4.98 14.73
C PHE A 138 8.25 5.39 16.17
N GLY A 139 9.15 6.37 16.33
CA GLY A 139 9.50 6.94 17.62
C GLY A 139 8.30 7.57 18.32
N VAL A 140 7.49 8.34 17.58
CA VAL A 140 6.26 8.96 18.11
C VAL A 140 5.21 7.91 18.47
N ALA A 141 5.03 6.89 17.64
CA ALA A 141 4.12 5.77 17.94
C ALA A 141 4.53 5.07 19.24
N LEU A 142 5.81 4.73 19.38
CA LEU A 142 6.34 4.06 20.54
C LEU A 142 6.22 4.92 21.80
N TRP A 143 6.53 6.21 21.68
CA TRP A 143 6.38 7.17 22.77
C TRP A 143 4.92 7.29 23.21
N LEU A 144 3.98 7.39 22.26
CA LEU A 144 2.55 7.52 22.53
C LEU A 144 1.98 6.29 23.23
N TYR A 145 2.45 5.08 22.90
CA TYR A 145 1.92 3.84 23.46
C TYR A 145 2.65 3.33 24.72
N LEU A 146 3.91 3.74 24.95
CA LEU A 146 4.69 3.29 26.10
C LEU A 146 4.79 4.32 27.24
N THR A 147 4.82 5.61 26.94
CA THR A 147 5.27 6.65 27.91
C THR A 147 4.15 7.37 28.66
N PRO A 148 2.88 7.31 28.21
CA PRO A 148 1.73 7.25 29.09
C PRO A 148 1.22 5.81 29.12
N THR A 149 1.10 5.19 30.31
CA THR A 149 0.50 3.86 30.40
C THR A 149 -0.90 3.89 29.78
N MET A 150 -1.16 3.03 28.78
CA MET A 150 -2.48 2.88 28.19
C MET A 150 -3.46 2.40 29.26
N PHE A 151 -4.65 2.98 29.31
CA PHE A 151 -5.68 2.59 30.27
C PHE A 151 -6.86 1.91 29.55
N PRO A 152 -7.41 0.83 30.11
CA PRO A 152 -8.62 0.24 29.57
C PRO A 152 -9.76 1.24 29.74
N ALA A 153 -10.63 1.37 28.74
CA ALA A 153 -11.87 2.11 28.89
C ALA A 153 -12.78 1.38 29.90
N VAL A 154 -12.86 1.87 31.14
CA VAL A 154 -13.74 1.30 32.17
C VAL A 154 -15.04 2.09 32.18
N LEU A 155 -16.17 1.43 31.88
CA LEU A 155 -17.48 2.04 32.08
C LEU A 155 -17.81 2.06 33.58
N PRO A 156 -18.36 3.18 34.11
CA PRO A 156 -18.85 3.22 35.48
C PRO A 156 -20.07 2.30 35.63
N GLY A 157 -20.09 1.43 36.64
CA GLY A 157 -21.24 0.56 36.96
C GLY A 157 -20.87 -0.82 37.47
N PRO A 158 -21.87 -1.63 37.88
CA PRO A 158 -21.65 -3.01 38.31
C PRO A 158 -21.19 -3.89 37.15
N GLU A 159 -20.21 -4.77 37.42
CA GLU A 159 -19.61 -5.68 36.43
C GLU A 159 -20.65 -6.56 35.70
N SER A 160 -21.79 -6.84 36.34
CA SER A 160 -22.89 -7.62 35.75
C SER A 160 -23.56 -6.95 34.55
N VAL A 161 -23.53 -5.62 34.44
CA VAL A 161 -24.11 -4.86 33.31
C VAL A 161 -23.06 -4.61 32.23
N THR A 162 -21.83 -4.29 32.64
CA THR A 162 -20.71 -4.01 31.75
C THR A 162 -20.23 -5.25 30.98
N ASN A 163 -20.44 -6.46 31.53
CA ASN A 163 -20.06 -7.72 30.88
C ASN A 163 -21.11 -8.25 29.86
N SER A 164 -22.12 -7.45 29.52
CA SER A 164 -23.09 -7.80 28.48
C SER A 164 -22.47 -7.67 27.08
N GLN A 165 -22.89 -8.52 26.13
CA GLN A 165 -22.31 -8.54 24.77
C GLN A 165 -22.44 -7.20 24.02
N ALA A 166 -23.47 -6.40 24.33
CA ALA A 166 -23.64 -5.07 23.78
C ALA A 166 -22.59 -4.06 24.31
N LEU A 167 -22.29 -4.11 25.61
CA LEU A 167 -21.36 -3.21 26.30
C LEU A 167 -19.91 -3.73 26.39
N HIS A 168 -19.67 -4.98 25.98
CA HIS A 168 -18.33 -5.56 25.97
C HIS A 168 -17.43 -4.78 25.00
N VAL A 169 -16.46 -4.06 25.55
CA VAL A 169 -15.59 -3.15 24.81
C VAL A 169 -14.16 -3.35 25.31
N CYS A 170 -13.32 -3.93 24.46
CA CYS A 170 -11.88 -4.05 24.73
C CYS A 170 -11.09 -2.98 23.96
N LEU A 171 -11.21 -1.73 24.39
CA LEU A 171 -10.46 -0.61 23.80
C LEU A 171 -9.40 -0.06 24.75
N ALA A 172 -8.21 0.10 24.20
CA ALA A 172 -7.13 0.86 24.83
C ALA A 172 -7.40 2.36 24.59
N THR A 173 -7.43 3.15 25.65
CA THR A 173 -7.55 4.60 25.56
C THR A 173 -6.26 5.27 26.00
N ASN A 174 -5.91 6.34 25.29
CA ASN A 174 -4.79 7.19 25.68
C ASN A 174 -5.10 7.82 27.03
N SER A 175 -4.05 8.05 27.82
CA SER A 175 -4.20 8.69 29.13
C SER A 175 -4.95 10.03 29.00
N PRO A 176 -5.92 10.31 29.89
CA PRO A 176 -6.68 11.56 29.87
C PRO A 176 -5.81 12.80 30.14
N LYS A 177 -4.53 12.61 30.49
CA LYS A 177 -3.54 13.69 30.64
C LYS A 177 -2.99 14.20 29.30
N LEU A 178 -3.20 13.47 28.20
CA LEU A 178 -2.78 13.91 26.88
C LEU A 178 -3.84 14.79 26.25
N ASP A 179 -3.39 15.91 25.69
CA ASP A 179 -4.25 16.74 24.85
C ASP A 179 -4.62 15.98 23.56
N ASN A 180 -5.76 16.33 22.96
CA ASN A 180 -6.25 15.70 21.74
C ASN A 180 -5.23 15.78 20.60
N LEU A 181 -4.44 16.87 20.55
CA LEU A 181 -3.37 17.04 19.59
C LEU A 181 -2.23 16.02 19.77
N GLN A 182 -1.86 15.71 21.02
CA GLN A 182 -0.82 14.73 21.32
C GLN A 182 -1.29 13.31 21.00
N ALA A 183 -2.57 13.01 21.28
CA ALA A 183 -3.20 11.75 20.90
C ALA A 183 -3.28 11.56 19.37
N ALA A 184 -3.48 12.65 18.63
CA ALA A 184 -3.53 12.64 17.17
C ALA A 184 -2.16 12.71 16.50
N ALA A 185 -1.07 12.99 17.23
CA ALA A 185 0.24 13.27 16.66
C ALA A 185 0.73 12.16 15.71
N TYR A 186 0.59 10.89 16.12
CA TYR A 186 0.92 9.74 15.29
C TYR A 186 0.13 9.73 13.97
N GLN A 187 -1.20 9.86 14.06
CA GLN A 187 -2.08 9.82 12.90
C GLN A 187 -1.90 11.04 11.96
N ILE A 188 -1.55 12.20 12.52
CA ILE A 188 -1.20 13.40 11.75
C ILE A 188 0.09 13.16 10.98
N MET A 189 1.13 12.60 11.61
CA MET A 189 2.38 12.26 10.92
C MET A 189 2.14 11.29 9.77
N GLN A 190 1.31 10.27 9.97
CA GLN A 190 0.94 9.32 8.92
C GLN A 190 0.22 10.01 7.74
N THR A 191 -0.72 10.91 8.04
CA THR A 191 -1.43 11.69 7.01
C THR A 191 -0.48 12.61 6.24
N VAL A 192 0.51 13.21 6.92
CA VAL A 192 1.56 14.02 6.28
C VAL A 192 2.42 13.15 5.37
N TYR A 193 2.83 11.96 5.81
CA TYR A 193 3.59 11.02 4.98
C TYR A 193 2.85 10.66 3.69
N ASP A 194 1.57 10.31 3.81
CA ASP A 194 0.72 9.97 2.66
C ASP A 194 0.52 11.16 1.73
N SER A 195 0.32 12.36 2.28
CA SER A 195 0.21 13.60 1.50
C SER A 195 1.48 13.88 0.71
N CYS A 196 2.65 13.71 1.34
CA CYS A 196 3.94 13.85 0.67
C CYS A 196 4.10 12.82 -0.45
N CYS A 197 3.81 11.54 -0.18
CA CYS A 197 3.94 10.47 -1.18
C CYS A 197 2.96 10.64 -2.35
N LEU A 198 1.71 11.01 -2.06
CA LEU A 198 0.69 11.32 -3.08
C LEU A 198 1.11 12.53 -3.90
N GLY A 199 1.57 13.61 -3.26
CA GLY A 199 2.03 14.82 -3.93
C GLY A 199 3.23 14.57 -4.86
N LEU A 200 4.21 13.80 -4.42
CA LEU A 200 5.36 13.39 -5.24
C LEU A 200 4.92 12.51 -6.42
N THR A 201 4.02 11.55 -6.17
CA THR A 201 3.46 10.68 -7.23
C THR A 201 2.69 11.49 -8.27
N LEU A 202 1.84 12.43 -7.84
CA LEU A 202 1.10 13.34 -8.72
C LEU A 202 2.03 14.24 -9.52
N ARG A 203 3.03 14.84 -8.88
CA ARG A 203 4.03 15.69 -9.56
C ARG A 203 4.76 14.92 -10.66
N MET A 204 5.18 13.69 -10.38
CA MET A 204 5.82 12.83 -11.38
C MET A 204 4.85 12.51 -12.53
N THR A 205 3.61 12.16 -12.21
CA THR A 205 2.56 11.87 -13.20
C THR A 205 2.30 13.05 -14.14
N LEU A 206 2.20 14.26 -13.58
CA LEU A 206 2.00 15.49 -14.36
C LEU A 206 3.21 15.81 -15.24
N LYS A 207 4.43 15.66 -14.70
CA LYS A 207 5.66 15.85 -15.47
C LYS A 207 5.74 14.89 -16.66
N GLU A 208 5.39 13.62 -16.46
CA GLU A 208 5.38 12.63 -17.54
C GLU A 208 4.26 12.89 -18.56
N SER A 209 3.09 13.36 -18.12
CA SER A 209 1.99 13.77 -19.00
C SER A 209 2.41 14.83 -20.02
N ILE A 210 3.35 15.71 -19.66
CA ILE A 210 3.78 16.85 -20.49
C ILE A 210 4.92 16.47 -21.48
N GLY A 211 5.67 15.35 -21.31
CA GLY A 211 6.86 14.93 -22.09
C GLY A 211 6.69 14.46 -23.56
N VAL A 212 7.39 13.44 -24.08
CA VAL A 212 7.27 12.92 -25.49
C VAL A 212 6.36 11.67 -25.63
N LYS A 213 5.57 11.53 -26.72
CA LYS A 213 4.38 10.64 -26.87
C LYS A 213 4.55 9.11 -26.72
N SER A 214 5.68 8.49 -27.10
CA SER A 214 5.80 7.01 -27.22
C SER A 214 5.91 6.30 -25.85
N MET A 215 6.86 6.72 -25.01
CA MET A 215 7.11 6.17 -23.66
C MET A 215 6.09 6.62 -22.59
N LYS A 216 5.22 7.57 -22.96
CA LYS A 216 4.18 8.12 -22.07
C LYS A 216 3.08 7.13 -21.78
N SER A 217 2.59 6.41 -22.79
CA SER A 217 1.34 5.65 -22.67
C SER A 217 1.41 4.63 -21.53
N ILE A 218 2.52 3.91 -21.44
CA ILE A 218 2.73 2.84 -20.47
C ILE A 218 2.92 3.38 -19.04
N ARG A 219 3.89 4.28 -18.83
CA ARG A 219 4.18 4.86 -17.50
C ARG A 219 3.01 5.67 -16.94
N GLN A 220 2.34 6.42 -17.81
CA GLN A 220 1.19 7.23 -17.45
C GLN A 220 -0.02 6.34 -17.13
N LEU A 221 -0.23 5.22 -17.85
CA LEU A 221 -1.32 4.28 -17.55
C LEU A 221 -1.10 3.59 -16.20
N ILE A 222 0.09 3.05 -15.92
CA ILE A 222 0.41 2.40 -14.64
C ILE A 222 0.27 3.38 -13.46
N THR A 223 0.78 4.59 -13.63
CA THR A 223 0.75 5.59 -12.55
C THR A 223 -0.69 6.08 -12.33
N LYS A 224 -1.47 6.27 -13.40
CA LYS A 224 -2.90 6.63 -13.34
C LYS A 224 -3.74 5.57 -12.61
N HIS A 225 -3.51 4.28 -12.88
CA HIS A 225 -4.20 3.20 -12.17
C HIS A 225 -3.73 3.04 -10.72
N GLY A 226 -2.48 3.38 -10.43
CA GLY A 226 -1.92 3.30 -9.08
C GLY A 226 -2.29 4.46 -8.15
N ILE A 227 -2.65 5.64 -8.69
CA ILE A 227 -3.00 6.84 -7.90
C ILE A 227 -4.24 6.60 -7.02
N ILE A 228 -5.22 5.85 -7.51
CA ILE A 228 -6.48 5.58 -6.80
C ILE A 228 -6.20 4.97 -5.41
N TYR A 229 -5.26 4.03 -5.33
CA TYR A 229 -4.86 3.40 -4.06
C TYR A 229 -4.29 4.43 -3.07
N TYR A 230 -3.48 5.38 -3.53
CA TYR A 230 -2.96 6.45 -2.67
C TYR A 230 -4.05 7.41 -2.19
N VAL A 231 -5.00 7.77 -3.06
CA VAL A 231 -6.12 8.64 -2.67
C VAL A 231 -6.99 7.95 -1.62
N VAL A 232 -7.27 6.66 -1.78
CA VAL A 232 -8.03 5.87 -0.80
C VAL A 232 -7.30 5.84 0.55
N VAL A 233 -6.00 5.51 0.58
CA VAL A 233 -5.23 5.47 1.83
C VAL A 233 -5.16 6.85 2.50
N PHE A 234 -4.87 7.90 1.73
CA PHE A 234 -4.82 9.27 2.23
C PHE A 234 -6.16 9.72 2.83
N THR A 235 -7.27 9.48 2.13
CA THR A 235 -8.61 9.89 2.62
C THR A 235 -8.97 9.17 3.91
N LEU A 236 -8.70 7.86 4.02
CA LEU A 236 -8.93 7.09 5.24
C LEU A 236 -8.06 7.57 6.41
N ASN A 237 -6.77 7.82 6.17
CA ASN A 237 -5.86 8.32 7.21
C ASN A 237 -6.22 9.73 7.66
N LEU A 238 -6.61 10.61 6.73
CA LEU A 238 -7.09 11.95 7.01
C LEU A 238 -8.40 11.90 7.82
N SER A 239 -9.37 11.10 7.40
CA SER A 239 -10.63 10.92 8.14
C SER A 239 -10.37 10.41 9.56
N TRP A 240 -9.45 9.46 9.74
CA TRP A 240 -9.10 8.98 11.07
C TRP A 240 -8.39 10.06 11.91
N ALA A 241 -7.48 10.83 11.33
CA ALA A 241 -6.84 11.96 12.02
C ALA A 241 -7.87 12.99 12.52
N LEU A 242 -8.83 13.34 11.66
CA LEU A 242 -9.92 14.26 12.00
C LEU A 242 -10.82 13.71 13.09
N MET A 243 -11.13 12.40 13.06
CA MET A 243 -11.92 11.75 14.12
C MET A 243 -11.20 11.80 15.47
N ILE A 244 -9.89 11.63 15.53
CA ILE A 244 -9.15 11.73 16.79
C ILE A 244 -9.17 13.17 17.34
N LEU A 245 -9.07 14.17 16.46
CA LEU A 245 -9.03 15.58 16.84
C LEU A 245 -10.39 16.14 17.28
N LEU A 246 -11.45 15.78 16.57
CA LEU A 246 -12.75 16.45 16.68
C LEU A 246 -13.82 15.61 17.38
N ALA A 247 -13.70 14.27 17.39
CA ALA A 247 -14.77 13.42 17.88
C ALA A 247 -14.72 13.22 19.41
N THR A 248 -15.88 12.87 19.96
CA THR A 248 -16.04 12.44 21.36
C THR A 248 -15.28 11.14 21.62
N MET A 249 -14.93 10.88 22.88
CA MET A 249 -14.03 9.76 23.28
C MET A 249 -14.44 8.38 22.72
N GLY A 250 -15.74 8.12 22.55
CA GLY A 250 -16.25 6.86 22.00
C GLY A 250 -16.10 6.71 20.48
N LEU A 251 -16.01 7.82 19.73
CA LEU A 251 -15.97 7.83 18.27
C LEU A 251 -14.55 7.96 17.68
N LYS A 252 -13.57 8.40 18.48
CA LYS A 252 -12.20 8.71 18.01
C LYS A 252 -11.55 7.57 17.21
N TYR A 253 -11.84 6.33 17.57
CA TYR A 253 -11.21 5.14 16.99
C TYR A 253 -12.12 4.35 16.04
N THR A 254 -13.34 4.83 15.75
CA THR A 254 -14.28 4.08 14.89
C THR A 254 -13.74 3.86 13.47
N MET A 255 -12.96 4.81 12.94
CA MET A 255 -12.33 4.69 11.62
C MET A 255 -11.07 3.82 11.58
N SER A 256 -10.50 3.45 12.74
CA SER A 256 -9.27 2.66 12.79
C SER A 256 -9.40 1.32 12.07
N GLY A 257 -10.51 0.59 12.27
CA GLY A 257 -10.73 -0.71 11.65
C GLY A 257 -10.75 -0.65 10.12
N ALA A 258 -11.45 0.34 9.55
CA ALA A 258 -11.50 0.53 8.10
C ALA A 258 -10.13 0.90 7.53
N THR A 259 -9.42 1.84 8.16
CA THR A 259 -8.09 2.28 7.72
C THR A 259 -7.06 1.16 7.80
N LEU A 260 -7.01 0.43 8.92
CA LEU A 260 -6.06 -0.67 9.16
C LEU A 260 -6.33 -1.89 8.25
N ALA A 261 -7.55 -2.06 7.74
CA ALA A 261 -7.86 -3.11 6.78
C ALA A 261 -7.60 -2.69 5.33
N LEU A 262 -8.00 -1.48 4.95
CA LEU A 262 -7.95 -1.01 3.56
C LEU A 262 -6.54 -0.58 3.13
N ALA A 263 -5.70 -0.07 4.04
CA ALA A 263 -4.33 0.31 3.70
C ALA A 263 -3.47 -0.89 3.23
N PRO A 264 -3.45 -2.04 3.93
CA PRO A 264 -2.79 -3.25 3.43
C PRO A 264 -3.39 -3.79 2.13
N VAL A 265 -4.72 -3.75 1.97
CA VAL A 265 -5.40 -4.13 0.72
C VAL A 265 -4.92 -3.27 -0.45
N ALA A 266 -4.91 -1.95 -0.26
CA ALA A 266 -4.43 -1.00 -1.27
C ALA A 266 -2.96 -1.26 -1.64
N ALA A 267 -2.09 -1.51 -0.66
CA ALA A 267 -0.70 -1.85 -0.88
C ALA A 267 -0.52 -3.18 -1.65
N ASN A 268 -1.30 -4.21 -1.31
CA ASN A 268 -1.25 -5.51 -1.99
C ASN A 268 -1.75 -5.43 -3.43
N ARG A 269 -2.89 -4.77 -3.66
CA ARG A 269 -3.44 -4.50 -5.00
C ARG A 269 -2.45 -3.74 -5.86
N LEU A 270 -1.75 -2.77 -5.26
CA LEU A 270 -0.71 -2.03 -5.93
C LEU A 270 0.44 -2.95 -6.36
N ILE A 271 0.99 -3.79 -5.46
CA ILE A 271 2.06 -4.73 -5.80
C ILE A 271 1.63 -5.70 -6.91
N LEU A 272 0.42 -6.25 -6.83
CA LEU A 272 -0.10 -7.20 -7.82
C LEU A 272 -0.28 -6.54 -9.19
N SER A 273 -0.88 -5.34 -9.24
CA SER A 273 -1.10 -4.63 -10.50
C SER A 273 0.21 -4.32 -11.23
N LEU A 274 1.27 -3.96 -10.49
CA LEU A 274 2.60 -3.74 -11.05
C LEU A 274 3.25 -5.03 -11.53
N ARG A 275 3.13 -6.13 -10.78
CA ARG A 275 3.71 -7.42 -11.18
C ARG A 275 3.03 -8.01 -12.41
N ARG A 276 1.70 -7.95 -12.47
CA ARG A 276 0.91 -8.33 -13.64
C ARG A 276 1.36 -7.55 -14.87
N TYR A 277 1.55 -6.24 -14.72
CA TYR A 277 2.00 -5.39 -15.80
C TYR A 277 3.43 -5.70 -16.27
N SER A 278 4.37 -5.86 -15.33
CA SER A 278 5.76 -6.23 -15.62
C SER A 278 5.85 -7.55 -16.39
N MET A 279 5.00 -8.53 -16.09
CA MET A 279 4.94 -9.79 -16.83
C MET A 279 4.40 -9.60 -18.25
N SER A 280 3.33 -8.81 -18.41
CA SER A 280 2.75 -8.51 -19.72
C SER A 280 3.72 -7.82 -20.68
N ILE A 281 4.62 -6.97 -20.18
CA ILE A 281 5.67 -6.39 -21.03
C ILE A 281 6.66 -7.47 -21.48
N ASN A 282 7.15 -8.28 -20.54
CA ASN A 282 8.11 -9.34 -20.86
C ASN A 282 7.55 -10.36 -21.87
N SER A 283 6.25 -10.66 -21.82
CA SER A 283 5.63 -11.54 -22.81
C SER A 283 5.52 -10.89 -24.19
N ILE A 284 5.18 -9.60 -24.27
CA ILE A 284 5.18 -8.85 -25.54
C ILE A 284 6.59 -8.83 -26.15
N ASP A 285 7.63 -8.63 -25.34
CA ASP A 285 9.01 -8.70 -25.82
C ASP A 285 9.41 -10.11 -26.25
N ALA A 286 8.99 -11.16 -25.54
CA ALA A 286 9.25 -12.54 -25.93
C ALA A 286 8.58 -12.91 -27.28
N PHE A 287 7.31 -12.56 -27.47
CA PHE A 287 6.60 -12.79 -28.74
C PHE A 287 7.12 -11.90 -29.87
N GLY A 288 7.56 -10.68 -29.56
CA GLY A 288 8.20 -9.79 -30.54
C GLY A 288 9.57 -10.28 -31.01
N VAL A 289 10.26 -11.09 -30.19
CA VAL A 289 11.52 -11.77 -30.56
C VAL A 289 11.24 -13.03 -31.37
N GLU A 290 10.17 -13.78 -31.09
CA GLU A 290 9.77 -14.93 -31.92
C GLU A 290 9.30 -14.53 -33.33
N ALA A 291 8.66 -13.38 -33.49
CA ALA A 291 8.26 -12.86 -34.81
C ALA A 291 9.45 -12.37 -35.67
N LYS A 292 10.63 -12.14 -35.08
CA LYS A 292 11.87 -11.78 -35.81
C LYS A 292 12.85 -12.96 -35.95
N ALA A 293 12.49 -14.16 -35.51
CA ALA A 293 13.36 -15.34 -35.60
C ALA A 293 13.57 -15.89 -37.03
N PHE A 294 13.01 -15.26 -38.06
CA PHE A 294 13.26 -15.60 -39.47
C PHE A 294 14.26 -14.68 -40.19
N VAL A 295 14.87 -13.70 -39.49
CA VAL A 295 15.92 -12.85 -40.06
C VAL A 295 17.13 -12.88 -39.13
N CYS A 296 18.17 -13.60 -39.57
CA CYS A 296 19.54 -13.72 -39.05
C CYS A 296 19.79 -13.45 -37.55
N ALA A 297 20.24 -14.51 -36.86
CA ALA A 297 20.75 -14.47 -35.50
C ALA A 297 21.80 -13.33 -35.28
N PRO A 298 21.68 -12.53 -34.22
CA PRO A 298 22.75 -11.62 -33.82
C PRO A 298 23.85 -12.39 -33.06
N PRO A 299 25.09 -11.87 -33.04
CA PRO A 299 26.19 -12.54 -32.38
C PRO A 299 25.98 -12.57 -30.87
N SER A 300 26.39 -13.69 -30.26
CA SER A 300 26.46 -13.93 -28.83
C SER A 300 27.06 -12.75 -28.06
N GLY A 301 26.31 -12.14 -27.13
CA GLY A 301 26.92 -11.15 -26.24
C GLY A 301 26.03 -10.44 -25.21
N PHE A 302 24.76 -10.14 -25.50
CA PHE A 302 23.96 -9.30 -24.59
C PHE A 302 23.05 -10.11 -23.66
N GLN A 303 23.64 -10.74 -22.64
CA GLN A 303 22.91 -11.02 -21.41
C GLN A 303 22.91 -9.75 -20.55
N MET A 304 21.81 -9.01 -20.59
CA MET A 304 21.59 -7.84 -19.74
C MET A 304 21.51 -8.30 -18.28
N LYS A 305 22.56 -7.97 -17.51
CA LYS A 305 22.70 -8.36 -16.10
C LYS A 305 21.61 -7.65 -15.29
N ARG A 306 20.48 -8.34 -15.05
CA ARG A 306 19.48 -7.96 -14.03
C ARG A 306 20.24 -7.71 -12.73
N ARG A 307 20.47 -6.45 -12.38
CA ARG A 307 21.12 -6.10 -11.12
C ARG A 307 20.12 -6.44 -10.02
N ASN A 308 20.21 -7.67 -9.51
CA ASN A 308 19.39 -8.21 -8.43
C ASN A 308 19.57 -7.34 -7.18
N SER A 309 18.77 -6.27 -7.07
CA SER A 309 18.56 -5.58 -5.81
C SER A 309 17.75 -6.51 -4.92
N TRP A 310 18.34 -6.94 -3.80
CA TRP A 310 17.67 -7.73 -2.76
C TRP A 310 16.34 -7.10 -2.29
N VAL A 311 16.25 -5.77 -2.37
CA VAL A 311 15.06 -4.98 -2.00
C VAL A 311 13.90 -5.17 -2.99
N GLY A 312 14.13 -5.67 -4.21
CA GLY A 312 13.08 -5.92 -5.20
C GLY A 312 12.44 -4.65 -5.80
N THR A 313 13.13 -3.50 -5.69
CA THR A 313 12.68 -2.20 -6.20
C THR A 313 12.40 -2.19 -7.71
N SER A 314 12.99 -3.12 -8.47
CA SER A 314 12.69 -3.33 -9.89
C SER A 314 11.22 -3.69 -10.16
N THR A 315 10.48 -4.17 -9.15
CA THR A 315 9.02 -4.35 -9.25
C THR A 315 8.28 -3.03 -9.43
N PHE A 316 8.86 -1.93 -8.94
CA PHE A 316 8.31 -0.58 -9.01
C PHE A 316 8.96 0.27 -10.11
N GLU A 317 10.02 -0.22 -10.75
CA GLU A 317 10.66 0.43 -11.88
C GLU A 317 9.84 0.15 -13.15
N VAL A 318 9.62 1.20 -13.94
CA VAL A 318 9.13 1.04 -15.30
C VAL A 318 10.36 1.13 -16.21
N ASP A 319 10.87 -0.02 -16.66
CA ASP A 319 12.12 -0.08 -17.44
C ASP A 319 12.00 0.78 -18.71
N GLY A 320 12.64 1.96 -18.69
CA GLY A 320 12.58 2.94 -19.76
C GLY A 320 13.71 2.77 -20.79
N ASP A 321 14.80 2.14 -20.38
CA ASP A 321 16.01 2.04 -21.20
C ASP A 321 15.93 0.91 -22.23
N MET A 322 15.19 -0.17 -21.94
CA MET A 322 14.95 -1.25 -22.91
C MET A 322 14.22 -0.76 -24.17
N ILE A 323 13.32 0.22 -24.03
CA ILE A 323 12.56 0.76 -25.16
C ILE A 323 13.38 1.82 -25.91
N LYS A 324 14.21 2.60 -25.22
CA LYS A 324 15.12 3.55 -25.88
C LYS A 324 16.16 2.84 -26.74
N GLU A 325 16.78 1.77 -26.26
CA GLU A 325 17.69 0.97 -27.09
C GLU A 325 16.94 0.29 -28.25
N LYS A 326 15.68 -0.13 -28.05
CA LYS A 326 14.85 -0.72 -29.10
C LYS A 326 14.43 0.28 -30.17
N GLU A 327 13.98 1.49 -29.81
CA GLU A 327 13.68 2.58 -30.76
C GLU A 327 14.95 3.04 -31.49
N SER A 328 16.10 3.09 -30.80
CA SER A 328 17.39 3.42 -31.43
C SER A 328 17.88 2.33 -32.39
N ALA A 329 17.68 1.06 -32.03
CA ALA A 329 18.04 -0.08 -32.85
C ALA A 329 17.09 -0.25 -34.05
N GLU A 330 15.79 -0.02 -33.87
CA GLU A 330 14.81 -0.01 -34.97
C GLU A 330 15.01 1.19 -35.89
N ALA A 331 15.34 2.38 -35.37
CA ALA A 331 15.72 3.52 -36.19
C ALA A 331 17.01 3.24 -36.99
N ARG A 332 18.03 2.63 -36.38
CA ARG A 332 19.26 2.21 -37.09
C ARG A 332 19.00 1.12 -38.13
N ALA A 333 18.10 0.17 -37.85
CA ALA A 333 17.72 -0.88 -38.80
C ALA A 333 16.97 -0.30 -40.00
N TYR A 334 16.05 0.65 -39.78
CA TYR A 334 15.39 1.39 -40.85
C TYR A 334 16.36 2.23 -41.69
N GLU A 335 17.35 2.87 -41.06
CA GLU A 335 18.40 3.61 -41.76
C GLU A 335 19.27 2.70 -42.63
N LEU A 336 19.61 1.50 -42.14
CA LEU A 336 20.37 0.49 -42.89
C LEU A 336 19.57 -0.08 -44.07
N ASP A 337 18.28 -0.39 -43.90
CA ASP A 337 17.39 -0.82 -45.01
C ASP A 337 17.22 0.27 -46.08
N PHE A 338 17.16 1.55 -45.67
CA PHE A 338 17.10 2.67 -46.60
C PHE A 338 18.40 2.87 -47.39
N LEU A 339 19.55 2.58 -46.78
CA LEU A 339 20.85 2.65 -47.42
C LEU A 339 21.07 1.46 -48.39
N ASP A 340 20.59 0.27 -48.05
CA ASP A 340 20.65 -0.91 -48.93
C ASP A 340 19.73 -0.74 -50.15
N HIS A 341 18.50 -0.23 -49.97
CA HIS A 341 17.60 0.10 -51.08
C HIS A 341 17.96 1.37 -51.85
N GLY A 342 18.80 2.25 -51.28
CA GLY A 342 19.35 3.42 -51.97
C GLY A 342 20.55 3.07 -52.87
N SER A 343 21.26 1.98 -52.57
CA SER A 343 22.43 1.51 -53.33
C SER A 343 22.04 0.75 -54.61
N ASP A 344 20.85 0.13 -54.64
CA ASP A 344 20.42 -0.76 -55.75
C ASP A 344 19.73 -0.05 -56.94
N ARG A 345 19.76 1.30 -57.00
CA ARG A 345 19.19 2.09 -58.13
C ARG A 345 20.23 2.86 -58.96
N ARG A 346 21.47 2.36 -59.04
CA ARG A 346 22.44 2.80 -60.06
C ARG A 346 23.18 1.64 -60.71
N SER A 347 22.50 0.87 -61.54
CA SER A 347 23.11 0.25 -62.73
C SER A 347 22.06 -0.40 -63.62
N SER A 348 22.32 -0.32 -64.93
CA SER A 348 21.61 -1.01 -66.03
C SER A 348 20.32 -0.37 -66.56
N LEU A 349 20.51 0.67 -67.37
CA LEU A 349 19.70 0.90 -68.57
C LEU A 349 20.66 1.24 -69.73
N THR A 350 21.25 0.19 -70.30
CA THR A 350 21.91 0.19 -71.61
C THR A 350 21.14 -0.79 -72.48
N LEU A 351 20.38 -0.28 -73.45
CA LEU A 351 19.85 -1.08 -74.56
C LEU A 351 20.30 -0.37 -75.85
N THR A 352 21.22 -1.04 -76.53
CA THR A 352 21.87 -0.67 -77.78
C THR A 352 20.96 -0.92 -79.00
N VAL A 353 21.23 -0.11 -80.03
CA VAL A 353 20.59 0.07 -81.34
C VAL A 353 20.73 -1.13 -82.29
N GLY A 354 19.76 -1.32 -83.20
CA GLY A 354 20.06 -1.63 -84.62
C GLY A 354 19.18 -2.63 -85.36
N ALA A 355 18.34 -2.14 -86.28
CA ALA A 355 18.32 -2.47 -87.72
C ALA A 355 17.29 -1.59 -88.44
#